data_AF-A0A845XKP2-F1
#
_entry.id   AF-A0A845XKP2-F1
#
_cell.length_a   1.000
_cell.length_b   1.000
_cell.length_c   1.000
_cell.angle_alpha   90.00
_cell.angle_beta   90.00
_cell.angle_gamma   90.00
#
_symmetry.space_group_name_H-M   'P 1'
#
loop_
_entity.id
_entity.type
_entity.pdbx_description
1 polymer ?
#
loop_
_entity_poly.entity_id
_entity_poly.type
_entity_poly.pdbx_seq_one_letter_code
_entity_poly.pdbx_strand_id
1 'polypeptide(L)' 'MPNITLKQQQNIHRTVLDNGIVVIVVENAAADIIASRLFIRAGSQFDPPNQAG' A
#
# COMPACT_ATOMS: atom_id res chain seq x y z
N MET A 1 -11.39 34.66 12.94
CA MET A 1 -11.29 33.39 13.69
C MET A 1 -10.35 32.48 12.92
N PRO A 2 -9.27 31.94 13.50
CA PRO A 2 -8.33 31.12 12.75
C PRO A 2 -8.94 29.73 12.52
N ASN A 3 -8.93 29.30 11.26
CA ASN A 3 -9.38 27.97 10.85
C ASN A 3 -8.18 27.02 10.98
N ILE A 4 -8.17 26.16 12.01
CA ILE A 4 -7.10 25.20 12.24
C ILE A 4 -7.42 23.95 11.42
N THR A 5 -7.03 23.95 10.14
CA THR A 5 -7.06 22.72 9.35
C THR A 5 -5.86 21.87 9.76
N LEU A 6 -6.05 21.00 10.75
CA LEU A 6 -5.11 19.92 11.05
C LEU A 6 -5.14 18.92 9.88
N LYS A 7 -4.42 19.23 8.79
CA LYS A 7 -3.98 18.18 7.87
C LYS A 7 -3.00 17.33 8.66
N GLN A 8 -3.49 16.26 9.26
CA GLN A 8 -2.64 15.23 9.82
C GLN A 8 -1.81 14.70 8.64
N GLN A 9 -0.59 15.21 8.54
CA GLN A 9 0.34 14.84 7.49
C GLN A 9 0.69 13.39 7.77
N GLN A 10 -0.04 12.48 7.11
CA GLN A 10 0.23 11.06 7.21
C GLN A 10 1.70 10.88 6.81
N ASN A 11 2.52 10.43 7.74
CA ASN A 11 3.92 10.12 7.48
C ASN A 11 3.93 8.88 6.59
N ILE A 12 3.86 9.11 5.28
CA ILE A 12 3.97 8.06 4.27
C ILE A 12 5.44 7.72 4.15
N HIS A 13 5.82 6.53 4.62
CA HIS A 13 7.15 5.98 4.39
C HIS A 13 7.11 5.10 3.14
N ARG A 14 7.98 5.38 2.17
CA ARG A 14 8.14 4.57 0.97
C ARG A 14 9.55 4.00 0.91
N THR A 15 9.66 2.69 0.73
CA THR A 15 10.94 2.02 0.50
C THR A 15 10.84 1.00 -0.62
N VAL A 16 11.98 0.71 -1.24
CA VAL A 16 12.15 -0.39 -2.20
C VAL A 16 13.07 -1.39 -1.53
N LEU A 17 12.60 -2.62 -1.35
CA LEU A 17 13.40 -3.70 -0.78
C LEU A 17 14.41 -4.22 -1.82
N ASP A 18 15.43 -4.94 -1.37
CA ASP A 18 16.49 -5.48 -2.24
C ASP A 18 15.95 -6.41 -3.35
N ASN A 19 14.79 -7.04 -3.12
CA ASN A 19 14.10 -7.89 -4.10
C ASN A 19 13.20 -7.11 -5.09
N GLY A 20 13.19 -5.78 -5.03
CA GLY A 20 12.44 -4.89 -5.92
C GLY A 20 10.99 -4.62 -5.50
N ILE A 21 10.50 -5.17 -4.37
CA ILE A 21 9.16 -4.86 -3.87
C ILE A 21 9.13 -3.43 -3.35
N VAL A 22 8.12 -2.67 -3.78
CA VAL A 22 7.83 -1.33 -3.25
C VAL A 22 6.89 -1.46 -2.06
N VAL A 23 7.33 -0.98 -0.91
CA VAL A 23 6.53 -0.93 0.31
C VAL A 23 6.15 0.52 0.60
N ILE A 24 4.86 0.74 0.87
CA ILE A 24 4.31 2.02 1.32
C ILE A 24 3.66 1.79 2.67
N VAL A 25 4.13 2.50 3.70
CA VAL A 25 3.63 2.39 5.08
C VAL A 25 3.04 3.74 5.49
N VAL A 26 1.89 3.66 6.16
CA VAL A 26 1.29 4.80 6.84
C VAL A 26 1.04 4.40 8.28
N GLU A 27 1.54 5.18 9.22
CA GLU A 27 1.27 5.00 10.63
C GLU A 27 -0.11 5.56 10.98
N ASN A 28 -0.95 4.74 11.65
CA ASN A 28 -2.24 5.16 12.16
C ASN A 28 -2.30 4.94 13.68
N ALA A 29 -1.87 5.95 14.45
CA ALA A 29 -1.88 5.90 15.91
C ALA A 29 -3.30 5.84 16.53
N ALA A 30 -4.36 6.04 15.73
CA ALA A 30 -5.74 6.03 16.22
C ALA A 30 -6.36 4.63 16.30
N ALA A 31 -5.70 3.60 15.77
CA ALA A 31 -6.22 2.24 15.75
C ALA A 31 -5.14 1.21 16.10
N ASP A 32 -5.47 0.29 17.00
CA ASP A 32 -4.64 -0.87 17.34
C ASP A 32 -4.89 -2.02 16.34
N ILE A 33 -4.64 -1.73 15.06
CA ILE A 33 -4.78 -2.69 13.96
C ILE A 33 -3.74 -2.43 12.87
N ILE A 34 -3.24 -3.52 12.29
CA ILE A 34 -2.40 -3.48 11.09
C ILE A 34 -3.21 -4.07 9.93
N ALA A 35 -3.29 -3.31 8.84
CA ALA A 35 -3.88 -3.75 7.59
C ALA A 35 -2.86 -3.60 6.45
N SER A 36 -2.80 -4.59 5.56
CA SER A 36 -1.94 -4.57 4.39
C SER A 36 -2.73 -4.92 3.14
N ARG A 37 -2.34 -4.33 2.00
CA ARG A 37 -2.82 -4.72 0.69
C ARG A 37 -1.63 -4.97 -0.22
N LEU A 38 -1.66 -6.09 -0.94
CA LEU A 38 -0.69 -6.38 -2.00
C LEU A 38 -1.34 -6.10 -3.35
N PHE A 39 -0.60 -5.40 -4.20
CA PHE A 39 -0.93 -5.23 -5.61
C PHE A 39 0.14 -5.94 -6.42
N ILE A 40 -0.27 -6.94 -7.18
CA ILE A 40 0.59 -7.69 -8.06
C ILE A 40 0.16 -7.36 -9.48
N ARG A 41 1.11 -7.03 -10.35
CA ARG A 41 0.85 -6.88 -11.78
C ARG A 41 0.76 -8.27 -12.41
N ALA A 42 -0.34 -8.96 -12.12
CA ALA A 42 -0.70 -10.28 -12.59
C ALA A 42 -2.24 -10.36 -12.76
N GLY A 43 -2.71 -11.39 -13.43
CA GLY A 43 -4.12 -11.63 -13.71
C GLY A 43 -4.28 -12.57 -14.89
N SER A 44 -5.52 -12.96 -15.18
CA SER A 44 -5.83 -14.00 -16.17
C SER A 44 -5.31 -13.74 -17.59
N GLN A 45 -5.02 -12.47 -17.93
CA GLN A 45 -4.36 -12.13 -19.20
C GLN A 45 -2.95 -12.76 -19.34
N PHE A 46 -2.34 -13.15 -18.23
CA PHE A 46 -1.01 -13.79 -18.20
C PHE A 46 -1.11 -15.32 -18.07
N ASP A 47 -2.31 -15.89 -17.99
CA ASP A 47 -2.50 -17.32 -17.92
C ASP A 47 -2.16 -17.95 -19.27
N PRO A 48 -1.37 -19.03 -19.30
CA PRO A 48 -1.17 -19.78 -20.52
C PRO A 48 -2.49 -20.48 -20.92
N PRO A 49 -2.69 -20.80 -22.22
CA PRO A 49 -3.95 -21.32 -22.73
C PRO A 49 -4.47 -22.58 -22.02
N ASN A 50 -3.58 -23.37 -21.43
CA ASN A 50 -3.86 -24.62 -20.73
C ASN A 50 -3.92 -24.48 -19.20
N GLN A 51 -3.87 -23.26 -18.65
CA GLN A 51 -3.87 -23.01 -17.21
C GLN A 51 -4.70 -21.78 -16.83
N ALA A 52 -5.87 -21.61 -17.46
CA ALA A 52 -6.82 -20.57 -17.07
C ALA A 52 -7.25 -20.76 -15.60
N GLY A 53 -7.12 -19.73 -14.76
CA GLY A 53 -7.47 -19.77 -13.34
C GLY A 53 -7.38 -18.43 -12.62
#